data_AF-C3XUU5-F1
#
_entry.id   AF-C3XUU5-F1
#
_cell.length_a   1.000
_cell.length_b   1.000
_cell.length_c   1.000
_cell.angle_alpha   90.00
_cell.angle_beta   90.00
_cell.angle_gamma   90.00
#
_symmetry.space_group_name_H-M   'P 1'
#
loop_
_entity.id
_entity.type
_entity.pdbx_description
1 polymer ?
#
loop_
_entity_poly.entity_id
_entity_poly.type
_entity_poly.pdbx_seq_one_letter_code
_entity_poly.pdbx_strand_id
1 'polypeptide(L)'
;MTAMTPVHLLLLLTAFIWSLTLNNAGVGLGFFLTPDWGLLGSPKLWIEALSQVAWDTGAAFGIFLVLGASMSRKMGPVKNVVWTTAINGLISLIVGVTVFCTVFATYTKVNPDGTEADVVKLLRTNGPANTGLTFIWLPILFSTMTGSRVMTSLILLAVVIATFSNYITLMTTSVQAMFDWGVKRSVAVVVIATLTFFFGVPSAVNIHVLVNQGEDGSDWKLQGAFDYLTKYVLLLNGLALLVWWVVHTIQSADVPWYQLGNQSLMTAFLEWFAVGLVLLVLNLLFVRCRARMSGCWSSLVAKQEDIPVCRCCHKKGTGDRDNLITATDQAGERQVPDYSTINN
;
A
#
# COMPACT_ATOMS: atom_id res chain seq x y z
N MET A 1 -13.57 -16.42 5.91
CA MET A 1 -13.55 -15.26 5.00
C MET A 1 -14.75 -14.34 5.20
N THR A 2 -16.00 -14.83 5.17
CA THR A 2 -17.22 -14.00 5.18
C THR A 2 -17.34 -12.99 6.34
N ALA A 3 -16.88 -13.34 7.55
CA ALA A 3 -16.86 -12.43 8.69
C ALA A 3 -15.58 -11.59 8.81
N MET A 4 -14.46 -12.06 8.23
CA MET A 4 -13.15 -11.40 8.37
C MET A 4 -13.08 -10.11 7.57
N THR A 5 -13.57 -10.13 6.33
CA THR A 5 -13.49 -8.97 5.42
C THR A 5 -14.29 -7.76 5.95
N PRO A 6 -15.55 -7.90 6.42
CA PRO A 6 -16.29 -6.78 6.99
C PRO A 6 -15.67 -6.24 8.28
N VAL A 7 -15.17 -7.13 9.15
CA VAL A 7 -14.50 -6.73 10.39
C VAL A 7 -13.21 -5.97 10.08
N HIS A 8 -12.41 -6.45 9.12
CA HIS A 8 -11.20 -5.76 8.69
C HIS A 8 -11.52 -4.35 8.17
N LEU A 9 -12.53 -4.22 7.30
CA LEU A 9 -12.97 -2.92 6.79
C LEU A 9 -13.39 -1.98 7.93
N LEU A 10 -14.14 -2.47 8.91
CA LEU A 10 -14.55 -1.67 10.07
C LEU A 10 -13.35 -1.19 10.88
N LEU A 11 -12.35 -2.04 11.10
CA LEU A 11 -11.12 -1.66 11.80
C LEU A 11 -10.33 -0.61 11.03
N LEU A 12 -10.20 -0.76 9.71
CA LEU A 12 -9.52 0.21 8.86
C LEU A 12 -10.24 1.56 8.85
N LEU A 13 -11.57 1.59 8.71
CA LEU A 13 -12.33 2.84 8.75
C LEU A 13 -12.25 3.51 10.11
N THR A 14 -12.27 2.75 11.19
CA THR A 14 -12.08 3.27 12.55
C THR A 14 -10.71 3.92 12.70
N ALA A 15 -9.65 3.24 12.26
CA ALA A 15 -8.28 3.76 12.29
C ALA A 15 -8.10 4.99 11.40
N PHE A 16 -8.71 4.99 10.21
CA PHE A 16 -8.70 6.12 9.28
C PHE A 16 -9.36 7.36 9.89
N ILE A 17 -10.60 7.23 10.38
CA ILE A 17 -11.32 8.35 11.02
C ILE A 17 -10.51 8.88 12.20
N TRP A 18 -9.98 7.99 13.04
CA TRP A 18 -9.15 8.39 14.16
C TRP A 18 -7.86 9.09 13.73
N SER A 19 -7.19 8.63 12.68
CA SER A 19 -5.95 9.26 12.18
C SER A 19 -6.17 10.71 11.74
N LEU A 20 -7.37 11.03 11.24
CA LEU A 20 -7.75 12.37 10.81
C LEU A 20 -8.06 13.31 11.99
N THR A 21 -8.40 12.77 13.17
CA THR A 21 -8.66 13.60 14.36
C THR A 21 -7.41 13.97 15.14
N LEU A 22 -6.24 13.48 14.71
CA LEU A 22 -4.97 13.75 15.37
C LEU A 22 -4.49 15.17 15.10
N ASN A 23 -3.88 15.78 16.12
CA ASN A 23 -3.20 17.06 15.97
C ASN A 23 -2.09 16.91 14.92
N ASN A 24 -1.98 17.86 13.99
CA ASN A 24 -1.05 17.85 12.86
C ASN A 24 -1.28 16.76 11.80
N ALA A 25 -2.40 16.03 11.83
CA ALA A 25 -2.75 15.09 10.75
C ALA A 25 -2.85 15.77 9.37
N GLY A 26 -3.24 17.05 9.33
CA GLY A 26 -3.34 17.84 8.11
C GLY A 26 -2.03 17.98 7.34
N VAL A 27 -0.89 18.02 8.04
CA VAL A 27 0.44 18.06 7.41
C VAL A 27 0.74 16.74 6.71
N GLY A 28 0.48 15.60 7.38
CA GLY A 28 0.64 14.28 6.78
C GLY A 28 -0.30 14.03 5.60
N LEU A 29 -1.55 14.49 5.69
CA LEU A 29 -2.51 14.43 4.59
C LEU A 29 -2.05 15.28 3.40
N GLY A 30 -1.59 16.52 3.67
CA GLY A 30 -1.05 17.42 2.69
C GLY A 30 0.16 16.82 1.98
N PHE A 31 1.10 16.26 2.73
CA PHE A 31 2.28 15.58 2.18
C PHE A 31 1.89 14.39 1.29
N PHE A 32 1.01 13.50 1.76
CA PHE A 32 0.60 12.31 1.02
C PHE A 32 -0.15 12.61 -0.28
N LEU A 33 -1.01 13.64 -0.26
CA LEU A 33 -1.83 14.03 -1.41
C LEU A 33 -1.17 15.12 -2.28
N THR A 34 0.05 15.54 -1.99
CA THR A 34 0.80 16.49 -2.83
C THR A 34 1.70 15.71 -3.81
N PRO A 35 1.26 15.52 -5.06
CA PRO A 35 2.06 14.85 -6.08
C PRO A 35 3.26 15.69 -6.52
N ASP A 36 4.40 15.02 -6.66
CA ASP A 36 5.56 15.55 -7.38
C ASP A 36 5.48 15.18 -8.87
N TRP A 37 5.06 16.16 -9.66
CA TRP A 37 4.86 16.02 -11.10
C TRP A 37 6.15 15.73 -11.87
N GLY A 38 7.33 16.10 -11.33
CA GLY A 38 8.61 15.81 -11.96
C GLY A 38 8.89 14.31 -12.04
N LEU A 39 8.36 13.54 -11.10
CA LEU A 39 8.57 12.08 -11.04
C LEU A 39 7.87 11.33 -12.18
N LEU A 40 6.82 11.89 -12.78
CA LEU A 40 6.11 11.26 -13.91
C LEU A 40 7.00 11.08 -15.14
N GLY A 41 8.05 11.91 -15.28
CA GLY A 41 9.05 11.76 -16.34
C GLY A 41 10.05 10.62 -16.09
N SER A 42 10.06 10.02 -14.90
CA SER A 42 10.98 8.92 -14.56
C SER A 42 10.37 7.56 -14.95
N PRO A 43 11.05 6.76 -15.80
CA PRO A 43 10.57 5.41 -16.13
C PRO A 43 10.49 4.49 -14.90
N LYS A 44 11.36 4.72 -13.92
CA LYS A 44 11.40 3.96 -12.66
C LYS A 44 10.07 4.03 -11.91
N LEU A 45 9.43 5.20 -11.84
CA LEU A 45 8.12 5.36 -11.19
C LEU A 45 7.06 4.44 -11.80
N TRP A 46 7.01 4.36 -13.13
CA TRP A 46 6.02 3.52 -13.82
C TRP A 46 6.27 2.03 -13.61
N ILE A 47 7.54 1.62 -13.59
CA ILE A 47 7.91 0.22 -13.30
C ILE A 47 7.53 -0.13 -11.86
N GLU A 48 7.81 0.74 -10.89
CA GLU A 48 7.45 0.54 -9.49
C GLU A 48 5.92 0.51 -9.30
N ALA A 49 5.18 1.42 -9.93
CA ALA A 49 3.72 1.46 -9.87
C ALA A 49 3.07 0.20 -10.48
N LEU A 50 3.51 -0.23 -11.67
CA LEU A 50 3.03 -1.46 -12.30
C LEU A 50 3.35 -2.70 -11.46
N SER A 51 4.57 -2.76 -10.91
CA SER A 51 4.98 -3.85 -10.03
C SER A 51 4.11 -3.89 -8.78
N GLN A 52 3.85 -2.73 -8.15
CA GLN A 52 3.01 -2.63 -6.97
C GLN A 52 1.57 -3.10 -7.25
N VAL A 53 0.96 -2.70 -8.38
CA VAL A 53 -0.39 -3.15 -8.75
C VAL A 53 -0.44 -4.66 -9.00
N ALA A 54 0.58 -5.21 -9.68
CA ALA A 54 0.67 -6.66 -9.89
C ALA A 54 0.79 -7.43 -8.56
N TRP A 55 1.54 -6.88 -7.61
CA TRP A 55 1.69 -7.44 -6.27
C TRP A 55 0.42 -7.35 -5.42
N ASP A 56 -0.18 -6.17 -5.38
CA ASP A 56 -1.38 -5.87 -4.61
C ASP A 56 -2.57 -6.73 -5.05
N THR A 57 -2.66 -7.01 -6.35
CA THR A 57 -3.69 -7.90 -6.91
C THR A 57 -3.33 -9.39 -6.91
N GLY A 58 -2.09 -9.77 -6.59
CA GLY A 58 -1.65 -11.16 -6.68
C GLY A 58 -1.68 -11.71 -8.12
N ALA A 59 -1.22 -10.91 -9.09
CA ALA A 59 -1.14 -11.31 -10.48
C ALA A 59 -0.22 -12.54 -10.69
N ALA A 60 -0.66 -13.48 -11.54
CA ALA A 60 -0.04 -14.79 -11.81
C ALA A 60 0.11 -15.76 -10.63
N PHE A 61 -0.45 -15.47 -9.46
CA PHE A 61 -0.53 -16.47 -8.37
C PHE A 61 -1.66 -17.49 -8.56
N GLY A 62 -2.46 -17.39 -9.61
CA GLY A 62 -3.59 -18.29 -9.88
C GLY A 62 -4.82 -18.06 -8.99
N ILE A 63 -4.78 -17.05 -8.12
CA ILE A 63 -5.85 -16.74 -7.16
C ILE A 63 -7.19 -16.52 -7.86
N PHE A 64 -7.24 -15.61 -8.84
CA PHE A 64 -8.47 -15.30 -9.57
C PHE A 64 -8.98 -16.47 -10.43
N LEU A 65 -8.11 -17.38 -10.85
CA LEU A 65 -8.53 -18.57 -11.59
C LEU A 65 -9.31 -19.53 -10.69
N VAL A 66 -8.81 -19.79 -9.48
CA VAL A 66 -9.47 -20.66 -8.50
C VAL A 66 -10.76 -20.02 -7.96
N LEU A 67 -10.73 -18.71 -7.69
CA LEU A 67 -11.92 -17.97 -7.28
C LEU A 67 -12.97 -17.97 -8.40
N GLY A 68 -12.56 -17.70 -9.64
CA GLY A 68 -13.43 -17.69 -10.82
C GLY A 68 -14.06 -19.06 -11.11
N ALA A 69 -13.31 -20.16 -10.95
CA ALA A 69 -13.84 -21.52 -11.11
C ALA A 69 -14.94 -21.85 -10.08
N SER A 70 -14.93 -21.18 -8.94
CA SER A 70 -15.95 -21.33 -7.89
C SER A 70 -17.17 -20.41 -8.08
N MET A 71 -17.16 -19.52 -9.08
CA MET A 71 -18.25 -18.57 -9.32
C MET A 71 -19.39 -19.18 -10.13
N SER A 72 -20.63 -18.86 -9.73
CA SER A 72 -21.80 -19.09 -10.58
C SER A 72 -21.77 -18.21 -11.83
N ARG A 73 -22.22 -18.74 -12.97
CA ARG A 73 -22.30 -18.02 -14.25
C ARG A 73 -23.10 -16.70 -14.15
N LYS A 74 -24.05 -16.61 -13.21
CA LYS A 74 -24.88 -15.40 -13.00
C LYS A 74 -24.11 -14.22 -12.38
N MET A 75 -22.99 -14.46 -11.72
CA MET A 75 -22.28 -13.40 -11.00
C MET A 75 -21.52 -12.46 -11.94
N GLY A 76 -21.17 -12.90 -13.16
CA GLY A 76 -20.46 -12.08 -14.14
C GLY A 76 -19.01 -11.78 -13.72
N PRO A 77 -17.99 -12.52 -14.22
CA PRO A 77 -16.62 -12.38 -13.74
C PRO A 77 -16.02 -10.99 -13.97
N VAL A 78 -16.28 -10.38 -15.13
CA VAL A 78 -15.76 -9.05 -15.50
C VAL A 78 -16.20 -7.98 -14.49
N LYS A 79 -17.49 -7.91 -14.19
CA LYS A 79 -18.04 -6.93 -13.24
C LYS A 79 -17.42 -7.07 -11.85
N ASN A 80 -17.25 -8.30 -11.37
CA ASN A 80 -16.69 -8.54 -10.03
C ASN A 80 -15.21 -8.16 -9.96
N VAL A 81 -14.44 -8.45 -11.01
CA VAL A 81 -13.02 -8.08 -11.06
C VAL A 81 -12.86 -6.56 -11.05
N VAL A 82 -13.64 -5.82 -11.86
CA VAL A 82 -13.60 -4.34 -11.87
C VAL A 82 -13.87 -3.76 -10.48
N TRP A 83 -14.94 -4.22 -9.81
CA TRP A 83 -15.26 -3.75 -8.46
C TRP A 83 -14.20 -4.14 -7.42
N THR A 84 -13.70 -5.38 -7.49
CA THR A 84 -12.68 -5.88 -6.56
C THR A 84 -11.41 -5.04 -6.66
N THR A 85 -10.92 -4.79 -7.88
CA THR A 85 -9.71 -3.98 -8.11
C THR A 85 -9.90 -2.52 -7.71
N ALA A 86 -11.06 -1.93 -8.02
CA ALA A 86 -11.36 -0.55 -7.63
C ALA A 86 -11.42 -0.37 -6.11
N ILE A 87 -12.09 -1.29 -5.41
CA ILE A 87 -12.16 -1.29 -3.94
C ILE A 87 -10.76 -1.52 -3.35
N ASN A 88 -9.96 -2.44 -3.93
CA ASN A 88 -8.60 -2.68 -3.49
C ASN A 88 -7.75 -1.40 -3.53
N GLY A 89 -7.76 -0.68 -4.67
CA GLY A 89 -7.06 0.59 -4.79
C GLY A 89 -7.56 1.66 -3.80
N LEU A 90 -8.87 1.71 -3.54
CA LEU A 90 -9.44 2.62 -2.55
C LEU A 90 -8.97 2.30 -1.13
N ILE A 91 -8.93 1.02 -0.75
CA ILE A 91 -8.43 0.59 0.56
C ILE A 91 -6.94 0.91 0.70
N SER A 92 -6.13 0.67 -0.33
CA SER A 92 -4.70 1.05 -0.35
C SER A 92 -4.51 2.56 -0.15
N LEU A 93 -5.36 3.39 -0.77
CA LEU A 93 -5.35 4.84 -0.55
C LEU A 93 -5.72 5.22 0.89
N ILE A 94 -6.79 4.63 1.45
CA ILE A 94 -7.23 4.87 2.84
C ILE A 94 -6.14 4.51 3.84
N VAL A 95 -5.49 3.36 3.66
CA VAL A 95 -4.39 2.91 4.52
C VAL A 95 -3.18 3.84 4.37
N GLY A 96 -2.85 4.25 3.15
CA GLY A 96 -1.79 5.24 2.89
C GLY A 96 -2.03 6.55 3.67
N VAL A 97 -3.22 7.14 3.54
CA VAL A 97 -3.59 8.34 4.30
C VAL A 97 -3.48 8.10 5.81
N THR A 98 -3.99 6.96 6.30
CA THR A 98 -3.97 6.62 7.71
C THR A 98 -2.55 6.58 8.27
N VAL A 99 -1.63 5.92 7.56
CA VAL A 99 -0.22 5.83 7.94
C VAL A 99 0.45 7.20 7.94
N PHE A 100 0.30 7.98 6.87
CA PHE A 100 0.94 9.29 6.75
C PHE A 100 0.41 10.28 7.80
N CYS A 101 -0.92 10.40 7.96
CA CYS A 101 -1.51 11.25 8.99
C CYS A 101 -1.00 10.88 10.38
N THR A 102 -0.94 9.58 10.70
CA THR A 102 -0.54 9.14 12.04
C THR A 102 0.95 9.34 12.28
N VAL A 103 1.82 9.02 11.32
CA VAL A 103 3.27 9.18 11.47
C VAL A 103 3.64 10.65 11.60
N PHE A 104 3.09 11.55 10.78
CA PHE A 104 3.36 12.98 10.92
C PHE A 104 2.85 13.54 12.26
N ALA A 105 1.62 13.18 12.66
CA ALA A 105 1.05 13.64 13.93
C ALA A 105 1.85 13.20 15.17
N THR A 106 2.40 11.99 15.13
CA THR A 106 3.16 11.42 16.25
C THR A 106 4.63 11.83 16.23
N TYR A 107 5.24 11.90 15.06
CA TYR A 107 6.65 12.27 14.93
C TYR A 107 6.89 13.70 15.43
N THR A 108 6.04 14.67 15.05
CA THR A 108 6.15 16.05 15.54
C THR A 108 5.98 16.15 17.06
N LYS A 109 5.26 15.19 17.67
CA LYS A 109 5.11 15.13 19.14
C LYS A 109 6.38 14.64 19.84
N VAL A 110 7.10 13.71 19.22
CA VAL A 110 8.36 13.15 19.76
C VAL A 110 9.55 14.06 19.47
N ASN A 111 9.57 14.66 18.29
CA ASN A 111 10.63 15.55 17.81
C ASN A 111 10.02 16.89 17.39
N PRO A 112 9.86 17.86 18.32
CA PRO A 112 9.29 19.17 18.01
C PRO A 112 10.08 19.96 16.95
N ASP A 113 11.40 19.73 16.89
CA ASP A 113 12.31 20.36 15.92
C ASP A 113 12.46 19.53 14.63
N GLY A 114 11.74 18.41 14.51
CA GLY A 114 11.85 17.50 13.38
C GLY A 114 11.27 18.09 12.10
N THR A 115 11.99 17.93 10.98
CA THR A 115 11.56 18.41 9.67
C THR A 115 10.74 17.36 8.91
N GLU A 116 9.98 17.78 7.89
CA GLU A 116 9.28 16.84 6.99
C GLU A 116 10.26 15.84 6.33
N ALA A 117 11.49 16.29 6.03
CA ALA A 117 12.53 15.44 5.46
C ALA A 117 12.91 14.28 6.38
N ASP A 118 12.90 14.49 7.70
CA ASP A 118 13.19 13.45 8.67
C ASP A 118 12.07 12.41 8.73
N VAL A 119 10.81 12.84 8.62
CA VAL A 119 9.66 11.94 8.52
C VAL A 119 9.75 11.09 7.25
N VAL A 120 10.10 11.69 6.11
CA VAL A 120 10.29 10.96 4.85
C VAL A 120 11.44 9.96 4.96
N LYS A 121 12.54 10.32 5.61
CA LYS A 121 13.66 9.41 5.87
C LYS A 121 13.20 8.22 6.73
N LEU A 122 12.42 8.47 7.78
CA LEU A 122 11.83 7.43 8.62
C LEU A 122 10.90 6.51 7.82
N LEU A 123 10.00 7.07 7.00
CA LEU A 123 9.08 6.31 6.14
C LEU A 123 9.81 5.47 5.08
N ARG A 124 11.00 5.91 4.64
CA ARG A 124 11.87 5.16 3.72
C ARG A 124 12.80 4.17 4.43
N THR A 125 12.89 4.22 5.76
CA THR A 125 13.76 3.34 6.53
C THR A 125 13.09 1.98 6.62
N ASN A 126 13.49 1.08 5.73
CA ASN A 126 13.13 -0.32 5.80
C ASN A 126 13.93 -0.93 6.96
N GLY A 127 13.31 -1.06 8.13
CA GLY A 127 13.89 -1.84 9.24
C GLY A 127 14.10 -3.31 8.84
N PRO A 128 14.59 -4.18 9.75
CA PRO A 128 14.80 -5.59 9.47
C PRO A 128 13.61 -6.25 8.77
N ALA A 129 13.87 -7.06 7.74
CA ALA A 129 12.86 -7.72 6.88
C ALA A 129 11.79 -6.81 6.22
N ASN A 130 12.05 -5.52 5.99
CA ASN A 130 11.07 -4.56 5.45
C ASN A 130 9.82 -4.38 6.36
N THR A 131 9.96 -4.71 7.64
CA THR A 131 8.89 -4.65 8.64
C THR A 131 8.97 -3.41 9.54
N GLY A 132 10.03 -2.61 9.37
CA GLY A 132 10.38 -1.52 10.29
C GLY A 132 9.27 -0.50 10.50
N LEU A 133 8.60 -0.05 9.45
CA LEU A 133 7.53 0.93 9.59
C LEU A 133 6.39 0.37 10.47
N THR A 134 5.86 -0.80 10.12
CA THR A 134 4.68 -1.38 10.78
C THR A 134 4.96 -1.90 12.19
N PHE A 135 6.14 -2.49 12.43
CA PHE A 135 6.41 -3.24 13.67
C PHE A 135 7.44 -2.58 14.59
N ILE A 136 8.15 -1.55 14.13
CA ILE A 136 9.06 -0.76 14.97
C ILE A 136 8.49 0.64 15.16
N TRP A 137 8.33 1.37 14.06
CA TRP A 137 8.00 2.79 14.13
C TRP A 137 6.56 3.05 14.55
N LEU A 138 5.56 2.38 13.95
CA LEU A 138 4.15 2.60 14.33
C LEU A 138 3.89 2.31 15.83
N PRO A 139 4.37 1.20 16.44
CA PRO A 139 4.19 0.97 17.87
C PRO A 139 4.87 2.04 18.74
N ILE A 140 6.11 2.43 18.43
CA ILE A 140 6.85 3.47 19.16
C ILE A 140 6.09 4.79 19.09
N LEU A 141 5.72 5.21 17.89
CA LEU A 141 5.01 6.45 17.64
C LEU A 141 3.64 6.47 18.33
N PHE A 142 2.89 5.36 18.27
CA PHE A 142 1.58 5.29 18.91
C PHE A 142 1.72 5.34 20.42
N SER A 143 2.74 4.72 21.02
CA SER A 143 2.93 4.72 22.48
C SER A 143 2.91 6.12 23.11
N THR A 144 3.22 7.16 22.33
CA THR A 144 3.28 8.55 22.77
C THR A 144 1.92 9.25 22.85
N MET A 145 0.84 8.61 22.37
CA MET A 145 -0.50 9.21 22.28
C MET A 145 -1.43 8.75 23.40
N THR A 146 -2.37 9.61 23.80
CA THR A 146 -3.41 9.26 24.77
C THR A 146 -4.42 8.28 24.14
N GLY A 147 -4.70 7.15 24.79
CA GLY A 147 -5.58 6.10 24.24
C GLY A 147 -4.93 5.17 23.21
N SER A 148 -3.62 5.32 22.99
CA SER A 148 -2.84 4.57 21.99
C SER A 148 -2.90 3.06 22.14
N ARG A 149 -2.97 2.54 23.37
CA ARG A 149 -3.01 1.09 23.63
C ARG A 149 -4.16 0.41 22.91
N VAL A 150 -5.35 1.02 22.95
CA VAL A 150 -6.54 0.49 22.29
C VAL A 150 -6.36 0.55 20.77
N MET A 151 -5.97 1.71 20.24
CA MET A 151 -5.83 1.90 18.79
C MET A 151 -4.71 1.04 18.18
N THR A 152 -3.56 0.95 18.83
CA THR A 152 -2.45 0.07 18.43
C THR A 152 -2.92 -1.39 18.38
N SER A 153 -3.67 -1.83 19.40
CA SER A 153 -4.21 -3.18 19.42
C SER A 153 -5.21 -3.42 18.28
N LEU A 154 -6.06 -2.45 17.95
CA LEU A 154 -7.01 -2.53 16.83
C LEU A 154 -6.31 -2.56 15.47
N ILE A 155 -5.27 -1.75 15.27
CA ILE A 155 -4.48 -1.72 14.03
C ILE A 155 -3.70 -3.03 13.87
N LEU A 156 -3.05 -3.53 14.92
CA LEU A 156 -2.37 -4.83 14.86
C LEU A 156 -3.36 -5.97 14.62
N LEU A 157 -4.55 -5.92 15.23
CA LEU A 157 -5.62 -6.87 14.94
C LEU A 157 -6.06 -6.79 13.46
N ALA A 158 -6.15 -5.58 12.90
CA ALA A 158 -6.47 -5.39 11.48
C ALA A 158 -5.42 -6.03 10.58
N VAL A 159 -4.13 -5.85 10.90
CA VAL A 159 -2.99 -6.50 10.20
C VAL A 159 -3.11 -8.01 10.29
N VAL A 160 -3.36 -8.57 11.48
CA VAL A 160 -3.55 -10.03 11.65
C VAL A 160 -4.70 -10.54 10.79
N ILE A 161 -5.87 -9.89 10.83
CA ILE A 161 -7.03 -10.32 10.02
C ILE A 161 -6.71 -10.25 8.52
N ALA A 162 -5.98 -9.22 8.06
CA ALA A 162 -5.54 -9.11 6.67
C ALA A 162 -4.56 -10.23 6.28
N THR A 163 -3.56 -10.52 7.12
CA THR A 163 -2.59 -11.58 6.86
C THR A 163 -3.28 -12.95 6.79
N PHE A 164 -4.16 -13.25 7.74
CA PHE A 164 -4.88 -14.53 7.75
C PHE A 164 -5.84 -14.67 6.57
N SER A 165 -6.55 -13.60 6.18
CA SER A 165 -7.47 -13.66 5.04
C SER A 165 -6.72 -13.92 3.73
N ASN A 166 -5.60 -13.23 3.50
CA ASN A 166 -4.73 -13.45 2.35
C ASN A 166 -4.12 -14.87 2.35
N TYR A 167 -3.65 -15.32 3.52
CA TYR A 167 -3.08 -16.65 3.69
C TYR A 167 -4.06 -17.77 3.33
N ILE A 168 -5.33 -17.69 3.76
CA ILE A 168 -6.37 -18.66 3.40
C ILE A 168 -6.57 -18.71 1.87
N THR A 169 -6.53 -17.56 1.19
CA THR A 169 -6.64 -17.50 -0.27
C THR A 169 -5.49 -18.25 -0.95
N LEU A 170 -4.24 -17.94 -0.57
CA LEU A 170 -3.04 -18.56 -1.13
C LEU A 170 -2.99 -20.08 -0.87
N MET A 171 -3.38 -20.51 0.33
CA MET A 171 -3.51 -21.92 0.68
C MET A 171 -4.56 -22.61 -0.18
N THR A 172 -5.73 -21.98 -0.39
CA THR A 172 -6.80 -22.52 -1.24
C THR A 172 -6.33 -22.70 -2.67
N THR A 173 -5.61 -21.73 -3.22
CA THR A 173 -5.05 -21.82 -4.57
C THR A 173 -4.05 -22.97 -4.72
N SER A 174 -3.16 -23.13 -3.75
CA SER A 174 -2.17 -24.22 -3.75
C SER A 174 -2.81 -25.60 -3.59
N VAL A 175 -3.82 -25.70 -2.71
CA VAL A 175 -4.60 -26.93 -2.51
C VAL A 175 -5.40 -27.31 -3.76
N GLN A 176 -5.98 -26.31 -4.45
CA GLN A 176 -6.72 -26.56 -5.69
C GLN A 176 -5.81 -27.14 -6.77
N ALA A 177 -4.59 -26.61 -6.93
CA ALA A 177 -3.62 -27.15 -7.89
C ALA A 177 -3.28 -28.62 -7.63
N MET A 178 -3.09 -29.01 -6.36
CA MET A 178 -2.88 -30.43 -6.01
C MET A 178 -4.13 -31.29 -6.21
N PHE A 179 -5.31 -30.74 -5.94
CA PHE A 179 -6.57 -31.44 -6.16
C PHE A 179 -6.79 -31.75 -7.65
N ASP A 180 -6.44 -30.82 -8.53
CA ASP A 180 -6.53 -30.99 -9.98
C ASP A 180 -5.55 -32.06 -10.50
N TRP A 181 -4.47 -32.35 -9.77
CA TRP A 181 -3.59 -33.52 -10.01
C TRP A 181 -4.16 -34.86 -9.50
N GLY A 182 -5.39 -34.88 -9.00
CA GLY A 182 -6.08 -36.08 -8.53
C GLY A 182 -5.86 -36.42 -7.05
N VAL A 183 -5.20 -35.54 -6.28
CA VAL A 183 -5.02 -35.75 -4.84
C VAL A 183 -6.33 -35.44 -4.09
N LYS A 184 -6.71 -36.31 -3.14
CA LYS A 184 -7.88 -36.05 -2.28
C LYS A 184 -7.70 -34.73 -1.53
N ARG A 185 -8.75 -33.90 -1.51
CA ARG A 185 -8.70 -32.55 -0.93
C ARG A 185 -8.23 -32.51 0.53
N SER A 186 -8.67 -33.45 1.36
CA SER A 186 -8.24 -33.54 2.77
C SER A 186 -6.73 -33.79 2.90
N VAL A 187 -6.17 -34.63 2.03
CA VAL A 187 -4.74 -34.91 1.99
C VAL A 187 -3.97 -33.69 1.49
N ALA A 188 -4.43 -33.06 0.41
CA ALA A 188 -3.81 -31.87 -0.16
C ALA A 188 -3.72 -30.72 0.87
N VAL A 189 -4.77 -30.49 1.66
CA VAL A 189 -4.77 -29.48 2.74
C VAL A 189 -3.70 -29.78 3.78
N VAL A 190 -3.61 -31.02 4.26
CA VAL A 190 -2.63 -31.41 5.28
C VAL A 190 -1.21 -31.29 4.72
N VAL A 191 -0.96 -31.76 3.50
CA VAL A 191 0.36 -31.70 2.86
C VAL A 191 0.81 -30.25 2.69
N ILE A 192 -0.01 -29.40 2.06
CA ILE A 192 0.35 -27.99 1.86
C ILE A 192 0.54 -27.27 3.20
N ALA A 193 -0.34 -27.47 4.18
CA ALA A 193 -0.20 -26.83 5.49
C ALA A 193 1.09 -27.27 6.21
N THR A 194 1.41 -28.55 6.15
CA THR A 194 2.62 -29.11 6.76
C THR A 194 3.88 -28.57 6.09
N LEU A 195 3.91 -28.55 4.75
CA LEU A 195 5.03 -27.97 4.00
C LEU A 195 5.20 -26.48 4.33
N THR A 196 4.13 -25.69 4.25
CA THR A 196 4.19 -24.25 4.55
C THR A 196 4.67 -23.97 5.98
N PHE A 197 4.24 -24.78 6.95
CA PHE A 197 4.73 -24.67 8.33
C PHE A 197 6.23 -24.93 8.42
N PHE A 198 6.72 -26.06 7.92
CA PHE A 198 8.13 -26.42 8.02
C PHE A 198 9.05 -25.49 7.21
N PHE A 199 8.61 -24.97 6.06
CA PHE A 199 9.35 -23.97 5.31
C PHE A 199 9.34 -22.58 6.00
N GLY A 200 8.29 -22.27 6.76
CA GLY A 200 8.19 -21.01 7.51
C GLY A 200 8.98 -20.98 8.82
N VAL A 201 9.14 -22.12 9.49
CA VAL A 201 9.84 -22.22 10.80
C VAL A 201 11.24 -21.61 10.78
N PRO A 202 12.11 -21.88 9.78
CA PRO A 202 13.45 -21.28 9.75
C PRO A 202 13.44 -19.74 9.77
N SER A 203 12.50 -19.11 9.05
CA SER A 203 12.35 -17.65 9.01
C SER A 203 11.77 -17.09 10.31
N ALA A 204 10.94 -17.87 11.02
CA ALA A 204 10.41 -17.48 12.33
C ALA A 204 11.46 -17.55 13.44
N VAL A 205 12.43 -18.46 13.35
CA VAL A 205 13.50 -18.63 14.35
C VAL A 205 14.65 -17.66 14.11
N ASN A 206 14.99 -17.41 12.84
CA ASN A 206 16.09 -16.53 12.48
C ASN A 206 15.64 -15.51 11.43
N ILE A 207 15.67 -14.23 11.80
CA ILE A 207 15.33 -13.09 10.94
C ILE A 207 16.34 -12.86 9.80
N HIS A 208 17.37 -13.68 9.65
CA HIS A 208 18.23 -13.68 8.46
C HIS A 208 17.86 -14.81 7.49
N VAL A 209 17.01 -15.75 7.91
CA VAL A 209 16.57 -16.85 7.06
C VAL A 209 15.33 -16.42 6.28
N LEU A 210 15.42 -16.51 4.95
CA LEU A 210 14.41 -16.00 4.00
C LEU A 210 14.18 -14.48 4.11
N VAL A 211 15.05 -13.77 4.82
CA VAL A 211 15.03 -12.31 4.88
C VAL A 211 15.95 -11.77 3.82
N ASN A 212 15.38 -10.90 3.02
CA ASN A 212 15.97 -10.43 1.80
C ASN A 212 16.35 -8.97 2.00
N GLN A 213 17.56 -8.75 2.52
CA GLN A 213 18.08 -7.42 2.81
C GLN A 213 19.52 -7.30 2.30
N GLY A 214 19.71 -6.58 1.20
CA GLY A 214 21.01 -6.05 0.84
C GLY A 214 21.31 -6.03 -0.65
N GLU A 215 21.73 -4.86 -1.14
CA GLU A 215 22.52 -4.69 -2.37
C GLU A 215 23.86 -5.46 -2.32
N ASP A 216 24.20 -6.07 -1.17
CA ASP A 216 25.52 -6.60 -0.82
C ASP A 216 25.72 -8.08 -1.21
N GLY A 217 24.68 -8.74 -1.72
CA GLY A 217 24.80 -9.99 -2.50
C GLY A 217 25.28 -11.25 -1.78
N SER A 218 25.44 -11.25 -0.45
CA SER A 218 25.95 -12.39 0.33
C SER A 218 24.88 -13.38 0.82
N ASP A 219 23.59 -13.04 0.74
CA ASP A 219 22.48 -13.91 1.14
C ASP A 219 21.88 -14.70 -0.04
N TRP A 220 21.15 -15.79 0.27
CA TRP A 220 20.36 -16.53 -0.72
C TRP A 220 19.39 -15.57 -1.41
N LYS A 221 19.66 -15.23 -2.68
CA LYS A 221 18.81 -14.34 -3.50
C LYS A 221 17.53 -15.07 -3.92
N LEU A 222 16.63 -15.33 -2.97
CA LEU A 222 15.28 -15.79 -3.30
C LEU A 222 14.61 -14.76 -4.22
N GLN A 223 14.91 -13.48 -4.00
CA GLN A 223 14.52 -12.37 -4.86
C GLN A 223 15.16 -12.41 -6.25
N GLY A 224 16.30 -13.06 -6.52
CA GLY A 224 16.87 -13.09 -7.88
C GLY A 224 16.02 -13.92 -8.84
N ALA A 225 15.73 -15.17 -8.46
CA ALA A 225 14.86 -16.06 -9.22
C ALA A 225 13.41 -15.54 -9.25
N PHE A 226 12.97 -14.94 -8.15
CA PHE A 226 11.62 -14.41 -8.02
C PHE A 226 11.44 -13.05 -8.71
N ASP A 227 12.42 -12.15 -8.68
CA ASP A 227 12.49 -10.95 -9.52
C ASP A 227 12.54 -11.35 -10.99
N TYR A 228 13.31 -12.38 -11.34
CA TYR A 228 13.34 -12.90 -12.69
C TYR A 228 11.96 -13.46 -13.10
N LEU A 229 11.32 -14.24 -12.24
CA LEU A 229 9.98 -14.77 -12.45
C LEU A 229 8.95 -13.63 -12.60
N THR A 230 8.97 -12.64 -11.72
CA THR A 230 8.04 -11.52 -11.73
C THR A 230 8.34 -10.50 -12.84
N LYS A 231 9.59 -10.32 -13.26
CA LYS A 231 9.93 -9.43 -14.38
C LYS A 231 9.66 -10.09 -15.72
N TYR A 232 10.00 -11.36 -15.90
CA TYR A 232 9.92 -12.02 -17.22
C TYR A 232 8.74 -12.98 -17.33
N VAL A 233 8.56 -13.90 -16.38
CA VAL A 233 7.51 -14.93 -16.46
C VAL A 233 6.12 -14.32 -16.29
N LEU A 234 5.95 -13.35 -15.39
CA LEU A 234 4.68 -12.63 -15.21
C LEU A 234 4.31 -11.84 -16.47
N LEU A 235 5.26 -11.09 -17.05
CA LEU A 235 5.02 -10.34 -18.29
C LEU A 235 4.71 -11.28 -19.46
N LEU A 236 5.44 -12.39 -19.58
CA LEU A 236 5.19 -13.39 -20.61
C LEU A 236 3.81 -14.05 -20.44
N ASN A 237 3.41 -14.42 -19.23
CA ASN A 237 2.08 -14.96 -18.95
C ASN A 237 0.99 -13.92 -19.23
N GLY A 238 1.20 -12.66 -18.82
CA GLY A 238 0.29 -11.57 -19.10
C GLY A 238 0.10 -11.36 -20.61
N LEU A 239 1.19 -11.34 -21.37
CA LEU A 239 1.16 -11.24 -22.84
C LEU A 239 0.47 -12.46 -23.47
N ALA A 240 0.79 -13.67 -23.02
CA ALA A 240 0.18 -14.89 -23.53
C ALA A 240 -1.34 -14.92 -23.27
N LEU A 241 -1.77 -14.55 -22.06
CA LEU A 241 -3.18 -14.45 -21.70
C LEU A 241 -3.90 -13.35 -22.48
N LEU A 242 -3.23 -12.22 -22.72
CA LEU A 242 -3.79 -11.13 -23.52
C LEU A 242 -3.96 -11.54 -24.98
N VAL A 243 -2.94 -12.17 -25.57
CA VAL A 243 -3.02 -12.71 -26.94
C VAL A 243 -4.12 -13.77 -27.03
N TRP A 244 -4.16 -14.72 -26.08
CA TRP A 244 -5.19 -15.74 -26.01
C TRP A 244 -6.58 -15.12 -25.89
N TRP A 245 -6.77 -14.14 -25.02
CA TRP A 245 -8.03 -13.41 -24.86
C TRP A 245 -8.44 -12.71 -26.15
N VAL A 246 -7.53 -11.99 -26.82
CA VAL A 246 -7.80 -11.35 -28.12
C VAL A 246 -8.25 -12.38 -29.16
N VAL A 247 -7.51 -13.47 -29.33
CA VAL A 247 -7.85 -14.53 -30.29
C VAL A 247 -9.20 -15.16 -29.96
N HIS A 248 -9.43 -15.49 -28.69
CA HIS A 248 -10.68 -16.10 -28.25
C HIS A 248 -11.87 -15.17 -28.44
N THR A 249 -11.73 -13.88 -28.14
CA THR A 249 -12.77 -12.87 -28.38
C THR A 249 -13.08 -12.72 -29.86
N ILE A 250 -12.08 -12.73 -30.74
CA ILE A 250 -12.32 -12.66 -32.21
C ILE A 250 -13.03 -13.93 -32.71
N GLN A 251 -12.61 -15.11 -32.24
CA GLN A 251 -13.17 -16.39 -32.69
C GLN A 251 -14.58 -16.66 -32.14
N SER A 252 -14.88 -16.15 -30.95
CA SER A 252 -16.14 -16.42 -30.24
C SER A 252 -17.16 -15.30 -30.38
N ALA A 253 -16.83 -14.22 -31.10
CA ALA A 253 -17.74 -13.10 -31.29
C ALA A 253 -18.79 -13.42 -32.37
N ASP A 254 -20.06 -13.14 -32.03
CA ASP A 254 -21.18 -13.21 -32.97
C ASP A 254 -21.12 -12.12 -34.06
N VAL A 255 -20.36 -11.05 -33.80
CA VAL A 255 -20.15 -9.92 -34.72
C VAL A 255 -18.66 -9.80 -35.07
N PRO A 256 -18.31 -9.29 -36.27
CA PRO A 256 -16.92 -9.01 -36.61
C PRO A 256 -16.27 -8.12 -35.54
N TRP A 257 -15.01 -8.41 -35.22
CA TRP A 257 -14.28 -7.79 -34.11
C TRP A 257 -14.24 -6.25 -34.15
N TYR A 258 -14.36 -5.66 -35.35
CA TYR A 258 -14.34 -4.21 -35.60
C TYR A 258 -15.70 -3.54 -35.45
N GLN A 259 -16.80 -4.30 -35.32
CA GLN A 259 -18.13 -3.75 -35.06
C GLN A 259 -18.36 -3.63 -33.56
N LEU A 260 -19.06 -2.56 -33.17
CA LEU A 260 -19.44 -2.30 -31.79
C LEU A 260 -20.48 -3.31 -31.31
N GLY A 261 -20.03 -4.25 -30.48
CA GLY A 261 -20.90 -5.20 -29.76
C GLY A 261 -20.61 -5.22 -28.27
N ASN A 262 -21.53 -5.75 -27.45
CA ASN A 262 -21.42 -5.73 -25.98
C ASN A 262 -20.17 -6.45 -25.41
N GLN A 263 -19.53 -7.34 -26.18
CA GLN A 263 -18.28 -8.03 -25.81
C GLN A 263 -17.27 -8.06 -26.97
N SER A 264 -17.36 -7.10 -27.89
CA SER A 264 -16.44 -7.03 -29.04
C SER A 264 -15.08 -6.46 -28.63
N LEU A 265 -14.04 -6.84 -29.37
CA LEU A 265 -12.69 -6.29 -29.18
C LEU A 265 -12.65 -4.77 -29.42
N MET A 266 -13.42 -4.27 -30.40
CA MET A 266 -13.55 -2.84 -30.67
C MET A 266 -14.10 -2.07 -29.48
N THR A 267 -15.12 -2.61 -28.80
CA THR A 267 -15.69 -1.99 -27.59
C THR A 267 -14.63 -1.88 -26.49
N ALA A 268 -13.84 -2.94 -26.27
CA ALA A 268 -12.75 -2.89 -25.29
C ALA A 268 -11.70 -1.82 -25.65
N PHE A 269 -11.28 -1.72 -26.91
CA PHE A 269 -10.35 -0.67 -27.33
C PHE A 269 -10.93 0.72 -27.12
N LEU A 270 -12.21 0.94 -27.43
CA LEU A 270 -12.86 2.22 -27.24
C LEU A 270 -13.02 2.58 -25.76
N GLU A 271 -13.34 1.62 -24.90
CA GLU A 271 -13.40 1.82 -23.45
C GLU A 271 -12.04 2.27 -22.90
N TRP A 272 -10.96 1.55 -23.23
CA TRP A 272 -9.61 1.90 -22.78
C TRP A 272 -9.09 3.19 -23.41
N PHE A 273 -9.43 3.47 -24.66
CA PHE A 273 -9.11 4.75 -25.30
C PHE A 273 -9.83 5.90 -24.61
N ALA A 274 -11.13 5.76 -24.33
CA ALA A 274 -11.91 6.76 -23.62
C ALA A 274 -11.35 7.00 -22.21
N VAL A 275 -11.01 5.94 -21.46
CA VAL A 275 -10.35 6.04 -20.16
C VAL A 275 -9.02 6.77 -20.28
N GLY A 276 -8.18 6.40 -21.24
CA GLY A 276 -6.90 7.06 -21.49
C GLY A 276 -7.06 8.56 -21.83
N LEU A 277 -8.06 8.90 -22.64
CA LEU A 277 -8.36 10.27 -23.02
C LEU A 277 -8.87 11.09 -21.83
N VAL A 278 -9.75 10.51 -20.99
CA VAL A 278 -10.20 11.12 -19.74
C VAL A 278 -9.02 11.37 -18.81
N LEU A 279 -8.15 10.39 -18.60
CA LEU A 279 -6.95 10.55 -17.76
C LEU A 279 -6.01 11.63 -18.31
N LEU A 280 -5.83 11.68 -19.64
CA LEU A 280 -4.99 12.69 -20.28
C LEU A 280 -5.60 14.09 -20.17
N VAL A 281 -6.91 14.24 -20.35
CA VAL A 281 -7.62 15.52 -20.16
C VAL A 281 -7.56 15.96 -18.71
N LEU A 282 -7.81 15.06 -17.76
CA LEU A 282 -7.67 15.36 -16.33
C LEU A 282 -6.24 15.80 -16.01
N ASN A 283 -5.22 15.11 -16.54
CA ASN A 283 -3.83 15.49 -16.37
C ASN A 283 -3.51 16.87 -17.00
N LEU A 284 -3.99 17.15 -18.20
CA LEU A 284 -3.78 18.45 -18.87
C LEU A 284 -4.49 19.60 -18.15
N LEU A 285 -5.74 19.40 -17.72
CA LEU A 285 -6.49 20.34 -16.91
C LEU A 285 -5.78 20.59 -15.57
N PHE A 286 -5.25 19.52 -14.97
CA PHE A 286 -4.48 19.61 -13.74
C PHE A 286 -3.21 20.44 -13.93
N VAL A 287 -2.40 20.14 -14.94
CA VAL A 287 -1.14 20.86 -15.24
C VAL A 287 -1.43 22.34 -15.50
N ARG A 288 -2.52 22.68 -16.20
CA ARG A 288 -2.95 24.07 -16.42
C ARG A 288 -3.45 24.77 -15.15
N CYS A 289 -4.13 24.06 -14.27
CA CYS A 289 -4.70 24.63 -13.04
C CYS A 289 -3.76 24.52 -11.83
N ARG A 290 -2.55 23.99 -12.01
CA ARG A 290 -1.54 23.73 -10.96
C ARG A 290 -1.34 24.90 -10.00
N ALA A 291 -1.11 26.11 -10.52
CA ALA A 291 -0.84 27.30 -9.71
C ALA A 291 -2.04 27.80 -8.89
N ARG A 292 -3.27 27.51 -9.38
CA ARG A 292 -4.51 27.92 -8.73
C ARG A 292 -4.93 26.95 -7.63
N MET A 293 -4.70 25.65 -7.86
CA MET A 293 -4.95 24.61 -6.86
C MET A 293 -3.94 24.66 -5.71
N SER A 294 -2.66 24.93 -5.97
CA SER A 294 -1.66 25.05 -4.90
C SER A 294 -2.02 26.16 -3.90
N GLY A 295 -2.54 27.31 -4.36
CA GLY A 295 -2.97 28.40 -3.49
C GLY A 295 -4.26 28.12 -2.69
N CYS A 296 -5.20 27.36 -3.27
CA CYS A 296 -6.41 26.94 -2.56
C CYS A 296 -6.13 25.83 -1.54
N TRP A 297 -5.22 24.92 -1.88
CA TRP A 297 -4.79 23.84 -1.00
C TRP A 297 -3.98 24.36 0.18
N SER A 298 -3.05 25.30 -0.05
CA SER A 298 -2.30 25.95 1.02
C SER A 298 -3.20 26.73 1.98
N SER A 299 -4.30 27.34 1.49
CA SER A 299 -5.25 28.05 2.36
C SER A 299 -6.11 27.08 3.19
N LEU A 300 -6.45 25.90 2.67
CA LEU A 300 -7.16 24.87 3.43
C LEU A 300 -6.28 24.25 4.53
N VAL A 301 -5.00 23.99 4.24
CA VAL A 301 -4.03 23.51 5.24
C VAL A 301 -3.79 24.57 6.32
N ALA A 302 -3.61 25.85 5.96
CA ALA A 302 -3.46 26.93 6.93
C ALA A 302 -4.69 27.08 7.84
N LYS A 303 -5.90 26.87 7.29
CA LYS A 303 -7.15 26.93 8.08
C LYS A 303 -7.30 25.76 9.07
N GLN A 304 -6.54 24.69 8.88
CA GLN A 304 -6.48 23.56 9.81
C GLN A 304 -5.56 23.86 11.01
N GLU A 305 -4.50 24.66 10.82
CA GLU A 305 -3.66 25.17 11.93
C GLU A 305 -4.43 26.15 12.83
N ASP A 306 -5.44 26.84 12.28
CA ASP A 306 -6.33 27.76 13.00
C ASP A 306 -7.45 27.06 13.80
N ILE A 307 -7.56 25.72 13.76
CA ILE A 307 -8.52 25.00 14.61
C ILE A 307 -8.05 25.14 16.07
N PRO A 308 -8.80 25.82 16.94
CA PRO A 308 -8.35 26.08 18.30
C PRO A 308 -8.19 24.76 19.04
N VAL A 309 -6.93 24.38 19.30
CA VAL A 309 -6.59 23.31 20.23
C VAL A 309 -7.30 23.61 21.55
N CYS A 310 -8.18 22.71 22.01
CA CYS A 310 -8.86 22.85 23.29
C CYS A 310 -7.84 23.16 24.39
N ARG A 311 -7.85 24.42 24.84
CA ARG A 311 -6.94 24.99 25.81
C ARG A 311 -7.32 24.54 27.22
N CYS A 312 -7.12 23.25 27.53
CA CYS A 312 -7.36 22.73 28.88
C CYS A 312 -6.10 22.28 29.63
N CYS A 313 -4.90 22.31 29.04
CA CYS A 313 -3.68 21.98 29.79
C CYS A 313 -2.45 22.73 29.24
N HIS A 314 -2.32 24.02 29.55
CA HIS A 314 -0.99 24.62 29.75
C HIS A 314 -1.11 25.89 30.59
N LYS A 315 -0.62 25.79 31.83
CA LYS A 315 -0.28 26.96 32.67
C LYS A 315 1.23 27.19 32.56
N LYS A 316 1.60 28.48 32.46
CA LYS A 316 2.95 29.11 32.49
C LYS A 316 3.76 28.98 31.19
N GLY A 317 4.43 30.01 30.69
CA GLY A 317 4.64 31.38 31.18
C GLY A 317 4.97 32.31 30.01
N THR A 318 4.61 33.58 30.18
CA THR A 318 4.86 34.71 29.27
C THR A 318 6.33 35.12 29.31
N GLY A 319 6.98 35.21 28.15
CA GLY A 319 8.30 35.85 28.01
C GLY A 319 8.93 35.62 26.64
N ASP A 320 9.10 36.72 25.90
CA ASP A 320 9.93 36.91 24.71
C ASP A 320 9.54 36.23 23.38
N ARG A 321 8.97 37.04 22.47
CA ARG A 321 8.66 36.70 21.08
C ARG A 321 9.34 37.62 20.05
N ASP A 322 10.38 38.36 20.43
CA ASP A 322 10.96 39.39 19.57
C ASP A 322 12.46 39.22 19.35
N ASN A 323 12.97 38.04 18.96
CA ASN A 323 14.40 37.87 18.59
C ASN A 323 14.72 36.65 17.69
N LEU A 324 13.85 36.23 16.77
CA LEU A 324 14.08 35.01 15.96
C LEU A 324 14.33 35.24 14.44
N ILE A 325 14.95 36.35 14.03
CA ILE A 325 15.26 36.61 12.60
C ILE A 325 16.77 36.82 12.31
N THR A 326 17.67 36.71 13.30
CA THR A 326 19.11 37.01 13.09
C THR A 326 20.09 35.96 13.60
N ALA A 327 19.73 34.67 13.54
CA ALA A 327 20.63 33.57 13.94
C ALA A 327 20.77 32.43 12.92
N THR A 328 20.59 32.70 11.62
CA THR A 328 20.75 31.71 10.54
C THR A 328 22.07 31.80 9.78
N ASP A 329 23.21 32.06 10.46
CA ASP A 329 24.52 32.05 9.76
C ASP A 329 25.69 31.39 10.49
N GLN A 330 25.51 30.78 11.67
CA GLN A 330 26.59 30.00 12.32
C GLN A 330 26.07 28.80 13.11
N ALA A 331 25.84 27.68 12.43
CA ALA A 331 25.83 26.35 13.06
C ALA A 331 26.15 25.27 12.01
N GLY A 332 27.42 25.22 11.60
CA GLY A 332 27.99 24.04 10.97
C GLY A 332 28.00 22.85 11.95
N GLU A 333 27.89 21.65 11.38
CA GLU A 333 28.17 20.35 11.99
C GLU A 333 27.52 20.04 13.35
N ARG A 334 26.37 19.35 13.33
CA ARG A 334 26.00 18.44 14.43
C ARG A 334 25.74 17.03 13.92
N GLN A 335 26.52 16.11 14.47
CA GLN A 335 26.42 14.68 14.24
C GLN A 335 25.09 14.13 14.79
N VAL A 336 24.51 13.20 14.02
CA VAL A 336 23.33 12.39 14.39
C VAL A 336 23.71 11.48 15.58
N PRO A 337 22.87 11.34 16.63
CA PRO A 337 23.18 10.44 17.74
C PRO A 337 23.15 8.96 17.32
N ASP A 338 24.15 8.20 17.76
CA ASP A 338 24.21 6.74 17.66
C ASP A 338 23.32 6.11 18.75
N TYR A 339 22.39 5.24 18.34
CA TYR A 339 21.43 4.57 19.24
C TYR A 339 21.81 3.10 19.54
N SER A 340 23.09 2.76 19.43
CA SER A 340 23.62 1.42 19.74
C SER A 340 23.60 1.03 21.23
N THR A 341 23.19 1.91 22.16
CA THR A 341 23.32 1.68 23.61
C THR A 341 22.02 1.54 24.41
N ILE A 342 20.85 1.35 23.78
CA ILE A 342 19.64 0.96 24.53
C ILE A 342 19.57 -0.57 24.61
N ASN A 343 20.44 -1.15 25.43
CA ASN A 343 20.30 -2.48 26.03
C ASN A 343 21.35 -2.60 27.14
N ASN A 344 20.94 -2.26 28.36
CA ASN A 344 21.46 -2.80 29.61
C ASN A 344 20.31 -2.97 30.59
#